data_AF-A0A2H0PAN8-F1
#
_entry.id   AF-A0A2H0PAN8-F1
#
_cell.length_a   1.000
_cell.length_b   1.000
_cell.length_c   1.000
_cell.angle_alpha   90.00
_cell.angle_beta   90.00
_cell.angle_gamma   90.00
#
_symmetry.space_group_name_H-M   'P 1'
#
loop_
_entity.id
_entity.type
_entity.pdbx_description
1 polymer ?
#
loop_
_entity_poly.entity_id
_entity_poly.type
_entity_poly.pdbx_seq_one_letter_code
_entity_poly.pdbx_strand_id
1 'polypeptide(L)'
;FFDDISGVEAVLCLTRAARAIDLAKHLGEDTEEIFVERLSACRSNLPRFENGSKVWRTLVASARVDLERAAAHCALLDHLNLPAPAPRLLSWTLGPVFRADKAGLAGRDRTLSIRDVTVRALDTRKSGEFRSIVHRTDRLDFSCWLAPRKEHLEPTLIADQFLRLSDEDFRAAMTERFGPSRFGLDAVLNDERSEVVKALATAGALGAARAAYLKKWVGCMSALRRGGTEDDAVLQLLSEAPVHSFNAAELPWVSELEDRLHRHMESVVEAPIDGAGISQALRWLDALWDSGLLAGTWRLRDAQSRWAAALEGRGPSAALDACRSVGTRLGLAEDSREYIL
;
A
#
# COMPACT_ATOMS: atom_id res chain seq x y z
N PHE A 1 -0.61 -22.47 19.97
CA PHE A 1 -1.71 -22.85 19.06
C PHE A 1 -1.46 -22.30 17.66
N PHE A 2 -0.83 -21.13 17.51
CA PHE A 2 -0.33 -20.64 16.23
C PHE A 2 1.19 -20.50 16.29
N ASP A 3 1.85 -20.68 15.14
CA ASP A 3 3.31 -20.62 15.03
C ASP A 3 3.83 -19.18 15.10
N ASP A 4 3.05 -18.21 14.60
CA ASP A 4 3.39 -16.79 14.66
C ASP A 4 2.15 -15.91 14.85
N ILE A 5 2.31 -14.80 15.59
CA ILE A 5 1.23 -13.84 15.86
C ILE A 5 0.77 -13.07 14.61
N SER A 6 1.60 -12.99 13.57
CA SER A 6 1.24 -12.38 12.28
C SER A 6 0.67 -13.35 11.25
N GLY A 7 0.55 -14.64 11.60
CA GLY A 7 -0.08 -15.65 10.75
C GLY A 7 -1.54 -15.32 10.47
N VAL A 8 -2.07 -15.80 9.34
CA VAL A 8 -3.43 -15.46 8.87
C VAL A 8 -4.49 -15.82 9.92
N GLU A 9 -4.34 -16.95 10.60
CA GLU A 9 -5.24 -17.41 11.66
C GLU A 9 -5.14 -16.53 12.91
N ALA A 10 -3.92 -16.19 13.34
CA ALA A 10 -3.69 -15.31 14.48
C ALA A 10 -4.23 -13.90 14.21
N VAL A 11 -3.95 -13.34 13.03
CA VAL A 11 -4.48 -12.06 12.57
C VAL A 11 -6.00 -12.09 12.49
N LEU A 12 -6.61 -13.18 12.03
CA LEU A 12 -8.07 -13.31 12.02
C LEU A 12 -8.67 -13.29 13.44
N CYS A 13 -8.02 -13.96 14.40
CA CYS A 13 -8.39 -13.86 15.82
C CYS A 13 -8.22 -12.42 16.34
N LEU A 14 -7.13 -11.74 15.99
CA LEU A 14 -6.91 -10.35 16.38
C LEU A 14 -7.91 -9.38 15.73
N THR A 15 -8.33 -9.61 14.49
CA THR A 15 -9.40 -8.84 13.82
C THR A 15 -10.74 -9.01 14.54
N ARG A 16 -11.02 -10.20 15.08
CA ARG A 16 -12.18 -10.42 15.95
C ARG A 16 -12.02 -9.74 17.31
N ALA A 17 -10.82 -9.75 17.88
CA ALA A 17 -10.52 -9.03 19.12
C ALA A 17 -10.67 -7.52 18.94
N ALA A 18 -10.20 -6.95 17.82
CA ALA A 18 -10.40 -5.56 17.45
C ALA A 18 -11.88 -5.20 17.42
N ARG A 19 -12.71 -6.10 16.87
CA ARG A 19 -14.16 -5.90 16.89
C ARG A 19 -14.76 -5.90 18.30
N ALA A 20 -14.29 -6.78 19.18
CA ALA A 20 -14.73 -6.80 20.58
C ALA A 20 -14.32 -5.51 21.32
N ILE A 21 -13.11 -5.01 21.07
CA ILE A 21 -12.61 -3.74 21.61
C ILE A 21 -13.45 -2.57 21.10
N ASP A 22 -13.79 -2.53 19.81
CA ASP A 22 -14.66 -1.49 19.23
C ASP A 22 -16.06 -1.48 19.89
N LEU A 23 -16.59 -2.66 20.24
CA LEU A 23 -17.86 -2.81 20.96
C LEU A 23 -17.76 -2.36 22.42
N ALA A 24 -16.69 -2.74 23.13
CA ALA A 24 -16.43 -2.28 24.50
C ALA A 24 -16.29 -0.75 24.57
N LYS A 25 -15.57 -0.16 23.61
CA LYS A 25 -15.42 1.29 23.47
C LYS A 25 -16.76 1.99 23.26
N HIS A 26 -17.71 1.34 22.58
CA HIS A 26 -19.06 1.86 22.44
C HIS A 26 -19.86 1.86 23.75
N LEU A 27 -19.57 0.93 24.66
CA LEU A 27 -20.16 0.86 25.99
C LEU A 27 -19.45 1.77 27.02
N GLY A 28 -18.43 2.53 26.60
CA GLY A 28 -17.68 3.44 27.45
C GLY A 28 -16.34 2.90 27.96
N GLU A 29 -15.92 1.72 27.51
CA GLU A 29 -14.65 1.10 27.93
C GLU A 29 -13.64 1.07 26.78
N ASP A 30 -12.66 1.99 26.79
CA ASP A 30 -11.55 1.94 25.84
C ASP A 30 -10.44 1.02 26.37
N THR A 31 -10.38 -0.20 25.83
CA THR A 31 -9.42 -1.24 26.25
C THR A 31 -8.30 -1.45 25.24
N GLU A 32 -8.27 -0.66 24.15
CA GLU A 32 -7.37 -0.91 23.03
C GLU A 32 -5.90 -0.78 23.44
N GLU A 33 -5.55 0.30 24.14
CA GLU A 33 -4.17 0.58 24.52
C GLU A 33 -3.60 -0.50 25.45
N ILE A 34 -4.36 -0.88 26.49
CA ILE A 34 -4.00 -1.94 27.44
C ILE A 34 -3.92 -3.30 26.72
N PHE A 35 -4.81 -3.56 25.76
CA PHE A 35 -4.77 -4.77 24.96
C PHE A 35 -3.50 -4.84 24.10
N VAL A 36 -3.17 -3.74 23.40
CA VAL A 36 -1.98 -3.62 22.53
C VAL A 36 -0.69 -3.71 23.35
N GLU A 37 -0.66 -3.13 24.54
CA GLU A 37 0.45 -3.25 25.48
C GLU A 37 0.66 -4.70 25.90
N ARG A 38 -0.38 -5.41 26.30
CA ARG A 38 -0.27 -6.86 26.61
C ARG A 38 0.16 -7.67 25.39
N LEU A 39 -0.33 -7.28 24.22
CA LEU A 39 -0.01 -7.94 22.96
C LEU A 39 1.45 -7.72 22.53
N SER A 40 2.13 -6.67 23.03
CA SER A 40 3.55 -6.44 22.75
C SER A 40 4.47 -7.51 23.35
N ALA A 41 4.00 -8.26 24.35
CA ALA A 41 4.74 -9.40 24.91
C ALA A 41 4.80 -10.59 23.94
N CYS A 42 3.83 -10.69 23.01
CA CYS A 42 3.81 -11.73 22.00
C CYS A 42 4.79 -11.38 20.88
N ARG A 43 5.96 -12.02 20.86
CA ARG A 43 6.94 -11.80 19.79
C ARG A 43 6.44 -12.36 18.48
N SER A 44 6.74 -11.65 17.40
CA SER A 44 6.55 -12.12 16.04
C SER A 44 7.86 -12.73 15.55
N ASN A 45 7.78 -13.91 14.96
CA ASN A 45 8.84 -14.55 14.19
C ASN A 45 9.18 -13.74 12.94
N LEU A 46 8.26 -12.88 12.46
CA LEU A 46 8.52 -11.92 11.40
C LEU A 46 9.04 -10.59 11.97
N PRO A 47 10.29 -10.17 11.65
CA PRO A 47 10.89 -8.93 12.14
C PRO A 47 10.05 -7.69 11.80
N ARG A 48 9.31 -7.72 10.69
CA ARG A 48 8.44 -6.60 10.26
C ARG A 48 7.32 -6.27 11.21
N PHE A 49 6.90 -7.27 11.96
CA PHE A 49 5.93 -7.06 12.98
C PHE A 49 6.55 -7.02 14.36
N GLU A 50 7.77 -7.53 14.59
CA GLU A 50 8.55 -7.42 15.85
C GLU A 50 7.84 -8.08 17.04
N ASN A 51 6.69 -7.57 17.41
CA ASN A 51 5.78 -8.09 18.41
C ASN A 51 4.32 -7.85 18.01
N GLY A 52 3.41 -8.38 18.82
CA GLY A 52 1.99 -8.31 18.56
C GLY A 52 1.42 -6.90 18.54
N SER A 53 2.05 -5.93 19.21
CA SER A 53 1.60 -4.53 19.13
C SER A 53 1.75 -3.95 17.72
N LYS A 54 2.76 -4.39 16.96
CA LYS A 54 3.03 -3.92 15.61
C LYS A 54 2.36 -4.82 14.57
N VAL A 55 2.13 -6.11 14.85
CA VAL A 55 1.09 -6.89 14.14
C VAL A 55 -0.26 -6.18 14.18
N TRP A 56 -0.69 -5.76 15.38
CA TRP A 56 -1.96 -5.09 15.58
C TRP A 56 -2.08 -3.84 14.73
N ARG A 57 -1.13 -2.91 14.84
CA ARG A 57 -1.17 -1.65 14.10
C ARG A 57 -1.15 -1.87 12.58
N THR A 58 -0.34 -2.82 12.10
CA THR A 58 -0.06 -2.97 10.67
C THR A 58 -1.04 -3.87 9.94
N LEU A 59 -1.57 -4.93 10.57
CA LEU A 59 -2.45 -5.90 9.92
C LEU A 59 -3.89 -5.85 10.40
N VAL A 60 -4.12 -5.41 11.63
CA VAL A 60 -5.44 -5.50 12.26
C VAL A 60 -6.12 -4.15 12.26
N ALA A 61 -5.49 -3.13 12.84
CA ALA A 61 -6.00 -1.76 12.88
C ALA A 61 -6.13 -1.17 11.48
N SER A 62 -5.16 -1.40 10.60
CA SER A 62 -5.20 -0.95 9.19
C SER A 62 -6.30 -1.61 8.37
N ALA A 63 -6.68 -2.85 8.71
CA ALA A 63 -7.75 -3.61 8.07
C ALA A 63 -9.12 -3.31 8.69
N ARG A 64 -9.19 -2.52 9.76
CA ARG A 64 -10.48 -2.08 10.30
C ARG A 64 -11.19 -1.25 9.24
N VAL A 65 -12.41 -1.67 8.95
CA VAL A 65 -13.33 -0.89 8.14
C VAL A 65 -14.00 0.09 9.09
N ASP A 66 -13.42 1.26 9.22
CA ASP A 66 -14.12 2.40 9.81
C ASP A 66 -15.10 3.01 8.80
N LEU A 67 -15.95 3.92 9.29
CA LEU A 67 -16.97 4.55 8.46
C LEU A 67 -16.36 5.40 7.34
N GLU A 68 -15.16 5.94 7.57
CA GLU A 68 -14.39 6.73 6.59
C GLU A 68 -13.91 5.84 5.44
N ARG A 69 -13.21 4.73 5.72
CA ARG A 69 -12.76 3.79 4.69
C ARG A 69 -13.91 3.21 3.89
N ALA A 70 -15.03 2.89 4.54
CA ALA A 70 -16.24 2.46 3.86
C ALA A 70 -16.81 3.55 2.92
N ALA A 71 -16.75 4.82 3.33
CA ALA A 71 -17.18 5.94 2.49
C ALA A 71 -16.25 6.11 1.28
N ALA A 72 -14.93 6.05 1.49
CA ALA A 72 -13.92 6.13 0.43
C ALA A 72 -14.06 4.99 -0.57
N HIS A 73 -14.22 3.74 -0.10
CA HIS A 73 -14.45 2.58 -0.96
C HIS A 73 -15.65 2.78 -1.89
N CYS A 74 -16.80 3.20 -1.35
CA CYS A 74 -18.00 3.41 -2.16
C CYS A 74 -17.82 4.58 -3.15
N ALA A 75 -17.18 5.67 -2.73
CA ALA A 75 -16.88 6.81 -3.59
C ALA A 75 -15.94 6.46 -4.76
N LEU A 76 -14.91 5.65 -4.51
CA LEU A 76 -13.96 5.19 -5.54
C LEU A 76 -14.62 4.26 -6.57
N LEU A 77 -15.45 3.32 -6.11
CA LEU A 77 -16.20 2.44 -7.02
C LEU A 77 -17.19 3.23 -7.87
N ASP A 78 -17.95 4.16 -7.28
CA ASP A 78 -18.84 5.03 -8.04
C ASP A 78 -18.09 5.93 -9.03
N HIS A 79 -16.93 6.46 -8.64
CA HIS A 79 -16.10 7.26 -9.55
C HIS A 79 -15.76 6.46 -10.81
N LEU A 80 -15.45 5.16 -10.65
CA LEU A 80 -15.18 4.20 -11.71
C LEU A 80 -16.43 3.66 -12.43
N ASN A 81 -17.63 4.11 -12.04
CA ASN A 81 -18.93 3.56 -12.49
C ASN A 81 -19.06 2.05 -12.26
N LEU A 82 -18.45 1.54 -11.19
CA LEU A 82 -18.56 0.15 -10.77
C LEU A 82 -19.66 -0.02 -9.73
N PRO A 83 -20.32 -1.19 -9.71
CA PRO A 83 -21.20 -1.56 -8.61
C PRO A 83 -20.43 -1.49 -7.28
N ALA A 84 -21.02 -0.80 -6.30
CA ALA A 84 -20.49 -0.72 -4.93
C ALA A 84 -21.45 -1.42 -3.97
N PRO A 85 -21.51 -2.77 -3.96
CA PRO A 85 -22.35 -3.50 -3.03
C PRO A 85 -21.85 -3.26 -1.60
N ALA A 86 -22.77 -2.92 -0.69
CA ALA A 86 -22.39 -2.78 0.71
C ALA A 86 -22.10 -4.16 1.32
N PRO A 87 -20.97 -4.33 2.03
CA PRO A 87 -20.74 -5.53 2.83
C PRO A 87 -21.88 -5.75 3.82
N ARG A 88 -22.12 -7.00 4.21
CA ARG A 88 -23.29 -7.41 5.02
C ARG A 88 -23.54 -6.59 6.30
N LEU A 89 -22.50 -6.03 6.92
CA LEU A 89 -22.61 -5.26 8.18
C LEU A 89 -22.63 -3.74 7.97
N LEU A 90 -22.59 -3.29 6.72
CA LEU A 90 -22.63 -1.90 6.34
C LEU A 90 -23.85 -1.63 5.47
N SER A 91 -24.31 -0.39 5.54
CA SER A 91 -25.19 0.18 4.54
C SER A 91 -24.68 1.56 4.21
N TRP A 92 -24.79 1.96 2.95
CA TRP A 92 -24.46 3.32 2.56
C TRP A 92 -25.53 3.90 1.66
N THR A 93 -25.65 5.22 1.72
CA THR A 93 -26.47 6.00 0.83
C THR A 93 -25.60 7.05 0.17
N LEU A 94 -25.79 7.16 -1.13
CA LEU A 94 -24.99 7.97 -2.01
C LEU A 94 -25.85 9.14 -2.49
N GLY A 95 -25.46 10.36 -2.14
CA GLY A 95 -26.11 11.59 -2.59
C GLY A 95 -25.81 11.88 -4.07
N PRO A 96 -26.37 12.96 -4.64
CA PRO A 96 -26.08 13.38 -6.00
C PRO A 96 -24.56 13.52 -6.25
N VAL A 97 -24.12 13.09 -7.42
CA VAL A 97 -22.71 13.20 -7.82
C VAL A 97 -22.51 14.44 -8.69
N PHE A 98 -21.57 15.29 -8.28
CA PHE A 98 -21.00 16.33 -9.12
C PHE A 98 -19.77 15.75 -9.82
N ARG A 99 -19.66 15.93 -11.14
CA ARG A 99 -18.49 15.49 -11.91
C ARG A 99 -17.92 16.67 -12.68
N ALA A 100 -16.61 16.73 -12.74
CA ALA A 100 -15.87 17.60 -13.63
C ALA A 100 -14.75 16.81 -14.27
N ASP A 101 -14.45 17.14 -15.51
CA ASP A 101 -13.32 16.59 -16.25
C ASP A 101 -12.45 17.73 -16.77
N LYS A 102 -11.16 17.44 -16.90
CA LYS A 102 -10.17 18.34 -17.46
C LYS A 102 -9.36 17.55 -18.47
N ALA A 103 -9.40 18.00 -19.72
CA ALA A 103 -8.64 17.41 -20.81
C ALA A 103 -7.14 17.49 -20.48
N GLY A 104 -6.53 16.33 -20.28
CA GLY A 104 -5.10 16.23 -20.07
C GLY A 104 -4.33 16.14 -21.38
N LEU A 105 -3.03 16.45 -21.33
CA LEU A 105 -2.12 16.17 -22.45
C LEU A 105 -2.12 14.66 -22.76
N ALA A 106 -2.08 14.31 -24.05
CA ALA A 106 -2.02 12.92 -24.53
C ALA A 106 -3.21 12.01 -24.14
N GLY A 107 -4.42 12.57 -23.99
CA GLY A 107 -5.64 11.78 -23.74
C GLY A 107 -5.74 11.21 -22.33
N ARG A 108 -5.02 11.79 -21.36
CA ARG A 108 -5.13 11.46 -19.94
C ARG A 108 -6.18 12.34 -19.28
N ASP A 109 -7.45 12.04 -19.52
CA ASP A 109 -8.56 12.79 -18.92
C ASP A 109 -8.45 12.74 -17.40
N ARG A 110 -8.39 13.93 -16.80
CA ARG A 110 -8.46 14.11 -15.36
C ARG A 110 -9.91 14.15 -14.97
N THR A 111 -10.28 13.39 -13.95
CA THR A 111 -11.67 13.35 -13.50
C THR A 111 -11.78 13.65 -12.03
N LEU A 112 -12.79 14.43 -11.70
CA LEU A 112 -13.16 14.79 -10.35
C LEU A 112 -14.60 14.33 -10.12
N SER A 113 -14.85 13.65 -9.00
CA SER A 113 -16.22 13.43 -8.52
C SER A 113 -16.35 13.89 -7.08
N ILE A 114 -17.39 14.64 -6.80
CA ILE A 114 -17.73 15.12 -5.46
C ILE A 114 -19.15 14.64 -5.13
N ARG A 115 -19.34 14.04 -3.96
CA ARG A 115 -20.66 13.63 -3.51
C ARG A 115 -20.75 13.47 -2.01
N ASP A 116 -21.97 13.48 -1.50
CA ASP A 116 -22.24 13.09 -0.11
C ASP A 116 -22.36 11.56 -0.02
N VAL A 117 -21.73 10.98 1.00
CA VAL A 117 -21.76 9.56 1.33
C VAL A 117 -22.16 9.43 2.80
N THR A 118 -23.30 8.80 3.03
CA THR A 118 -23.73 8.40 4.37
C THR A 118 -23.43 6.93 4.54
N VAL A 119 -22.60 6.57 5.51
CA VAL A 119 -22.30 5.18 5.85
C VAL A 119 -22.88 4.88 7.22
N ARG A 120 -23.51 3.71 7.36
CA ARG A 120 -24.03 3.21 8.62
C ARG A 120 -23.54 1.79 8.87
N ALA A 121 -22.93 1.58 10.03
CA ALA A 121 -22.63 0.26 10.54
C ALA A 121 -23.90 -0.30 11.20
N LEU A 122 -24.39 -1.43 10.71
CA LEU A 122 -25.68 -1.99 11.12
C LEU A 122 -25.65 -2.60 12.52
N ASP A 123 -24.49 -3.10 12.92
CA ASP A 123 -24.26 -3.77 14.20
C ASP A 123 -24.10 -2.80 15.37
N THR A 124 -23.41 -1.68 15.18
CA THR A 124 -23.21 -0.62 16.18
C THR A 124 -24.21 0.53 16.05
N ARG A 125 -25.00 0.53 14.98
CA ARG A 125 -25.90 1.64 14.57
C ARG A 125 -25.22 2.99 14.39
N LYS A 126 -23.88 3.06 14.42
CA LYS A 126 -23.12 4.28 14.15
C LYS A 126 -23.32 4.70 12.69
N SER A 127 -23.44 6.00 12.47
CA SER A 127 -23.53 6.60 11.15
C SER A 127 -22.51 7.71 11.01
N GLY A 128 -21.90 7.78 9.83
CA GLY A 128 -21.00 8.85 9.41
C GLY A 128 -21.54 9.49 8.14
N GLU A 129 -21.48 10.81 8.07
CA GLU A 129 -21.88 11.58 6.90
C GLU A 129 -20.68 12.36 6.39
N PHE A 130 -20.25 12.01 5.19
CA PHE A 130 -19.03 12.53 4.58
C PHE A 130 -19.35 13.17 3.24
N ARG A 131 -18.57 14.18 2.86
CA ARG A 131 -18.44 14.62 1.49
C ARG A 131 -17.14 14.05 0.94
N SER A 132 -17.27 13.14 -0.02
CA SER A 132 -16.13 12.54 -0.70
C SER A 132 -15.72 13.38 -1.90
N ILE A 133 -14.42 13.61 -2.05
CA ILE A 133 -13.80 14.24 -3.20
C ILE A 133 -12.84 13.21 -3.78
N VAL A 134 -13.12 12.70 -4.97
CA VAL A 134 -12.25 11.75 -5.66
C VAL A 134 -11.66 12.44 -6.87
N HIS A 135 -10.34 12.59 -6.86
CA HIS A 135 -9.57 13.11 -7.97
C HIS A 135 -8.76 11.97 -8.60
N ARG A 136 -8.88 11.84 -9.91
CA ARG A 136 -8.14 10.88 -10.70
C ARG A 136 -7.24 11.63 -11.66
N THR A 137 -5.94 11.46 -11.48
CA THR A 137 -4.87 12.05 -12.29
C THR A 137 -4.41 11.11 -13.39
N ASP A 138 -4.52 9.79 -13.23
CA ASP A 138 -4.27 8.82 -14.30
C ASP A 138 -5.16 7.58 -14.13
N ARG A 139 -4.93 6.51 -14.90
CA ARG A 139 -5.67 5.25 -14.75
C ARG A 139 -5.59 4.63 -13.36
N LEU A 140 -4.50 4.83 -12.64
CA LEU A 140 -4.23 4.16 -11.36
C LEU A 140 -4.03 5.13 -10.21
N ASP A 141 -3.83 6.41 -10.52
CA ASP A 141 -3.58 7.44 -9.52
C ASP A 141 -4.90 8.10 -9.12
N PHE A 142 -5.32 7.78 -7.89
CA PHE A 142 -6.54 8.25 -7.26
C PHE A 142 -6.18 8.85 -5.91
N SER A 143 -6.67 10.06 -5.68
CA SER A 143 -6.69 10.69 -4.36
C SER A 143 -8.14 10.85 -3.92
N CYS A 144 -8.45 10.35 -2.72
CA CYS A 144 -9.76 10.48 -2.10
C CYS A 144 -9.66 11.18 -0.75
N TRP A 145 -10.32 12.34 -0.66
CA TRP A 145 -10.51 13.09 0.58
C TRP A 145 -11.95 12.91 1.08
N LEU A 146 -12.09 12.89 2.40
CA LEU A 146 -13.38 12.85 3.09
C LEU A 146 -13.49 14.04 4.03
N ALA A 147 -14.45 14.92 3.79
CA ALA A 147 -14.78 16.02 4.70
C ALA A 147 -16.07 15.68 5.47
N PRO A 148 -16.24 16.11 6.73
CA PRO A 148 -17.52 15.99 7.42
C PRO A 148 -18.62 16.74 6.66
N ARG A 149 -19.82 16.15 6.50
CA ARG A 149 -20.93 16.80 5.75
C ARG A 149 -21.34 18.16 6.31
N LYS A 150 -21.08 18.42 7.59
CA LYS A 150 -21.38 19.71 8.25
C LYS A 150 -20.55 20.87 7.68
N GLU A 151 -19.42 20.58 7.04
CA GLU A 151 -18.65 21.59 6.33
C GLU A 151 -19.39 22.00 5.07
N HIS A 152 -19.72 23.29 4.97
CA HIS A 152 -20.34 23.82 3.77
C HIS A 152 -19.29 23.89 2.66
N LEU A 153 -19.46 23.02 1.66
CA LEU A 153 -18.46 22.81 0.63
C LEU A 153 -19.09 22.81 -0.75
N GLU A 154 -19.18 23.97 -1.38
CA GLU A 154 -19.76 24.08 -2.71
C GLU A 154 -18.93 23.29 -3.75
N PRO A 155 -19.51 22.26 -4.40
CA PRO A 155 -18.77 21.44 -5.36
C PRO A 155 -18.18 22.26 -6.52
N THR A 156 -18.86 23.35 -6.90
CA THR A 156 -18.43 24.27 -7.96
C THR A 156 -17.13 24.99 -7.62
N LEU A 157 -16.87 25.33 -6.35
CA LEU A 157 -15.61 25.97 -5.93
C LEU A 157 -14.42 25.01 -6.05
N ILE A 158 -14.62 23.74 -5.70
CA ILE A 158 -13.58 22.71 -5.84
C ILE A 158 -13.35 22.40 -7.31
N ALA A 159 -14.42 22.30 -8.10
CA ALA A 159 -14.33 22.12 -9.54
C ALA A 159 -13.56 23.25 -10.23
N ASP A 160 -13.81 24.50 -9.84
CA ASP A 160 -13.09 25.65 -10.36
C ASP A 160 -11.59 25.61 -9.99
N GLN A 161 -11.24 25.22 -8.76
CA GLN A 161 -9.84 24.97 -8.39
C GLN A 161 -9.21 23.83 -9.22
N PHE A 162 -9.91 22.71 -9.38
CA PHE A 162 -9.47 21.57 -10.20
C PHE A 162 -9.20 21.98 -11.66
N LEU A 163 -10.07 22.81 -12.23
CA LEU A 163 -9.91 23.30 -13.60
C LEU A 163 -8.70 24.24 -13.72
N ARG A 164 -8.49 25.14 -12.75
CA ARG A 164 -7.46 26.18 -12.79
C ARG A 164 -6.06 25.72 -12.37
N LEU A 165 -5.96 24.84 -11.38
CA LEU A 165 -4.69 24.43 -10.77
C LEU A 165 -4.03 23.27 -11.53
N SER A 166 -2.72 23.07 -11.31
CA SER A 166 -2.04 21.83 -11.69
C SER A 166 -2.51 20.67 -10.79
N ASP A 167 -2.24 19.43 -11.19
CA ASP A 167 -2.59 18.25 -10.38
C ASP A 167 -1.93 18.29 -9.00
N GLU A 168 -0.67 18.73 -8.95
CA GLU A 168 0.13 18.83 -7.72
C GLU A 168 -0.38 19.96 -6.81
N ASP A 169 -0.64 21.14 -7.37
CA ASP A 169 -1.19 22.28 -6.62
C ASP A 169 -2.61 21.98 -6.11
N PHE A 170 -3.43 21.30 -6.92
CA PHE A 170 -4.75 20.88 -6.50
C PHE A 170 -4.68 19.90 -5.34
N ARG A 171 -3.79 18.89 -5.42
CA ARG A 171 -3.59 17.91 -4.34
C ARG A 171 -3.08 18.58 -3.06
N ALA A 172 -2.17 19.56 -3.18
CA ALA A 172 -1.69 20.35 -2.05
C ALA A 172 -2.81 21.18 -1.41
N ALA A 173 -3.62 21.88 -2.21
CA ALA A 173 -4.75 22.67 -1.74
C ALA A 173 -5.82 21.80 -1.04
N MET A 174 -6.12 20.62 -1.57
CA MET A 174 -7.02 19.67 -0.90
C MET A 174 -6.41 19.14 0.40
N THR A 175 -5.10 18.88 0.41
CA THR A 175 -4.38 18.41 1.60
C THR A 175 -4.33 19.46 2.71
N GLU A 176 -4.15 20.73 2.37
CA GLU A 176 -4.20 21.83 3.32
C GLU A 176 -5.59 22.00 3.91
N ARG A 177 -6.64 21.85 3.08
CA ARG A 177 -8.03 22.09 3.49
C ARG A 177 -8.65 20.93 4.28
N PHE A 178 -8.36 19.69 3.91
CA PHE A 178 -9.01 18.49 4.46
C PHE A 178 -8.05 17.56 5.21
N GLY A 179 -6.78 17.93 5.33
CA GLY A 179 -5.71 17.02 5.73
C GLY A 179 -5.25 16.11 4.58
N PRO A 180 -4.20 15.32 4.78
CA PRO A 180 -3.63 14.45 3.74
C PRO A 180 -4.68 13.53 3.12
N SER A 181 -4.60 13.32 1.79
CA SER A 181 -5.43 12.31 1.11
C SER A 181 -5.25 10.98 1.81
N ARG A 182 -6.31 10.52 2.46
CA ARG A 182 -6.23 9.36 3.36
C ARG A 182 -6.43 8.04 2.62
N PHE A 183 -6.91 8.09 1.37
CA PHE A 183 -7.38 6.92 0.63
C PHE A 183 -7.05 7.00 -0.87
N GLY A 184 -6.49 5.92 -1.43
CA GLY A 184 -6.39 5.67 -2.87
C GLY A 184 -7.07 4.34 -3.24
N LEU A 185 -6.61 3.64 -4.30
CA LEU A 185 -7.15 2.33 -4.66
C LEU A 185 -7.02 1.26 -3.55
N ASP A 186 -6.12 1.47 -2.58
CA ASP A 186 -5.95 0.62 -1.41
C ASP A 186 -7.18 0.63 -0.48
N ALA A 187 -7.97 1.70 -0.50
CA ALA A 187 -9.19 1.83 0.30
C ALA A 187 -10.31 0.90 -0.18
N VAL A 188 -10.25 0.44 -1.44
CA VAL A 188 -11.22 -0.52 -1.98
C VAL A 188 -11.15 -1.82 -1.17
N LEU A 189 -12.29 -2.25 -0.63
CA LEU A 189 -12.42 -3.50 0.12
C LEU A 189 -12.11 -4.72 -0.76
N ASN A 190 -11.69 -5.81 -0.11
CA ASN A 190 -11.05 -6.94 -0.78
C ASN A 190 -11.90 -7.59 -1.89
N ASP A 191 -13.22 -7.63 -1.73
CA ASP A 191 -14.12 -8.36 -2.64
C ASP A 191 -14.23 -7.65 -4.00
N GLU A 192 -14.14 -6.31 -4.03
CA GLU A 192 -14.31 -5.49 -5.24
C GLU A 192 -12.99 -5.11 -5.92
N ARG A 193 -11.84 -5.39 -5.31
CA ARG A 193 -10.51 -5.07 -5.89
C ARG A 193 -10.29 -5.71 -7.26
N SER A 194 -10.77 -6.94 -7.46
CA SER A 194 -10.66 -7.66 -8.74
C SER A 194 -11.44 -6.95 -9.86
N GLU A 195 -12.63 -6.41 -9.55
CA GLU A 195 -13.47 -5.71 -10.55
C GLU A 195 -12.89 -4.35 -10.93
N VAL A 196 -12.31 -3.63 -9.96
CA VAL A 196 -11.54 -2.41 -10.22
C VAL A 196 -10.40 -2.67 -11.20
N VAL A 197 -9.64 -3.74 -10.99
CA VAL A 197 -8.54 -4.12 -11.90
C VAL A 197 -9.04 -4.41 -13.31
N LYS A 198 -10.14 -5.16 -13.47
CA LYS A 198 -10.73 -5.44 -14.79
C LYS A 198 -11.20 -4.17 -15.49
N ALA A 199 -11.88 -3.29 -14.78
CA ALA A 199 -12.39 -2.02 -15.31
C ALA A 199 -11.25 -1.13 -15.83
N LEU A 200 -10.17 -1.04 -15.06
CA LEU A 200 -8.99 -0.25 -15.43
C LEU A 200 -8.20 -0.89 -16.59
N ALA A 201 -8.26 -2.22 -16.74
CA ALA A 201 -7.59 -2.96 -17.82
C ALA A 201 -8.30 -2.86 -19.19
N THR A 202 -9.59 -2.54 -19.25
CA THR A 202 -10.41 -2.74 -20.46
C THR A 202 -10.55 -1.48 -21.34
N ALA A 203 -10.20 -0.30 -20.86
CA ALA A 203 -10.37 0.96 -21.61
C ALA A 203 -9.20 1.24 -22.58
N GLY A 204 -9.44 1.17 -23.89
CA GLY A 204 -8.46 1.26 -24.99
C GLY A 204 -7.86 2.65 -25.31
N ALA A 205 -7.22 3.31 -24.35
CA ALA A 205 -6.50 4.58 -24.57
C ALA A 205 -5.12 4.58 -23.88
N LEU A 206 -4.34 3.54 -24.07
CA LEU A 206 -2.89 3.61 -23.94
C LEU A 206 -2.34 3.61 -25.37
N GLY A 207 -1.40 4.50 -25.70
CA GLY A 207 -0.63 4.34 -26.94
C GLY A 207 -0.10 2.91 -27.02
N ALA A 208 -0.14 2.28 -28.20
CA ALA A 208 0.06 0.84 -28.36
C ALA A 208 1.29 0.29 -27.61
N ALA A 209 2.38 1.07 -27.56
CA ALA A 209 3.59 0.76 -26.80
C ALA A 209 3.37 0.70 -25.28
N ARG A 210 2.67 1.67 -24.67
CA ARG A 210 2.39 1.67 -23.22
C ARG A 210 1.38 0.58 -22.84
N ALA A 211 0.41 0.29 -23.73
CA ALA A 211 -0.56 -0.79 -23.52
C ALA A 211 0.12 -2.16 -23.50
N ALA A 212 1.03 -2.39 -24.46
CA ALA A 212 1.83 -3.59 -24.54
C ALA A 212 2.75 -3.74 -23.32
N TYR A 213 3.40 -2.65 -22.90
CA TYR A 213 4.22 -2.63 -21.69
C TYR A 213 3.41 -3.02 -20.44
N LEU A 214 2.27 -2.37 -20.18
CA LEU A 214 1.44 -2.70 -19.01
C LEU A 214 0.91 -4.13 -19.05
N LYS A 215 0.50 -4.61 -20.23
CA LYS A 215 0.08 -6.01 -20.39
C LYS A 215 1.21 -6.96 -20.00
N LYS A 216 2.44 -6.66 -20.40
CA LYS A 216 3.63 -7.43 -20.03
C LYS A 216 3.90 -7.33 -18.52
N TRP A 217 3.91 -6.11 -17.95
CA TRP A 217 4.06 -5.87 -16.50
C TRP A 217 3.05 -6.67 -15.66
N VAL A 218 1.76 -6.50 -15.96
CA VAL A 218 0.67 -7.17 -15.23
C VAL A 218 0.74 -8.69 -15.42
N GLY A 219 1.09 -9.16 -16.62
CA GLY A 219 1.33 -10.57 -16.89
C GLY A 219 2.43 -11.15 -16.01
N CYS A 220 3.60 -10.49 -15.99
CA CYS A 220 4.73 -10.90 -15.20
C CYS A 220 4.43 -10.86 -13.71
N MET A 221 3.87 -9.76 -13.20
CA MET A 221 3.48 -9.65 -11.79
C MET A 221 2.44 -10.70 -11.39
N SER A 222 1.47 -11.00 -12.26
CA SER A 222 0.49 -12.06 -11.98
C SER A 222 1.12 -13.44 -11.94
N ALA A 223 2.12 -13.71 -12.79
CA ALA A 223 2.88 -14.95 -12.76
C ALA A 223 3.71 -15.05 -11.47
N LEU A 224 4.39 -13.97 -11.07
CA LEU A 224 5.13 -13.90 -9.81
C LEU A 224 4.26 -14.18 -8.58
N ARG A 225 3.06 -13.61 -8.54
CA ARG A 225 2.10 -13.84 -7.44
C ARG A 225 1.59 -15.27 -7.37
N ARG A 226 1.57 -15.99 -8.49
CA ARG A 226 1.26 -17.43 -8.54
C ARG A 226 2.48 -18.33 -8.25
N GLY A 227 3.59 -17.75 -7.80
CA GLY A 227 4.83 -18.48 -7.50
C GLY A 227 5.72 -18.73 -8.71
N GLY A 228 5.52 -18.01 -9.81
CA GLY A 228 6.40 -18.08 -10.99
C GLY A 228 7.77 -17.42 -10.76
N THR A 229 8.68 -17.64 -11.72
CA THR A 229 10.10 -17.23 -11.69
C THR A 229 10.40 -16.05 -12.63
N GLU A 230 9.43 -15.20 -12.91
CA GLU A 230 9.58 -14.06 -13.84
C GLU A 230 10.35 -12.87 -13.25
N ASP A 231 11.30 -13.13 -12.35
CA ASP A 231 12.07 -12.14 -11.62
C ASP A 231 12.78 -11.17 -12.57
N ASP A 232 13.60 -11.70 -13.46
CA ASP A 232 14.38 -10.88 -14.39
C ASP A 232 13.49 -10.10 -15.37
N ALA A 233 12.35 -10.67 -15.76
CA ALA A 233 11.39 -9.98 -16.61
C ALA A 233 10.77 -8.77 -15.90
N VAL A 234 10.43 -8.90 -14.61
CA VAL A 234 9.92 -7.79 -13.82
C VAL A 234 10.98 -6.73 -13.56
N LEU A 235 12.22 -7.12 -13.26
CA LEU A 235 13.32 -6.17 -13.09
C LEU A 235 13.61 -5.39 -14.38
N GLN A 236 13.62 -6.08 -15.52
CA GLN A 236 13.77 -5.43 -16.83
C GLN A 236 12.64 -4.44 -17.07
N LEU A 237 11.38 -4.87 -16.89
CA LEU A 237 10.24 -3.99 -17.10
C LEU A 237 10.25 -2.80 -16.16
N LEU A 238 10.68 -2.99 -14.91
CA LEU A 238 10.80 -1.91 -13.93
C LEU A 238 11.80 -0.84 -14.43
N SER A 239 12.96 -1.27 -14.94
CA SER A 239 13.94 -0.35 -15.53
C SER A 239 13.45 0.35 -16.81
N GLU A 240 12.57 -0.30 -17.58
CA GLU A 240 11.98 0.25 -18.80
C GLU A 240 10.78 1.18 -18.53
N ALA A 241 10.28 1.25 -17.28
CA ALA A 241 9.11 2.06 -16.93
C ALA A 241 9.24 3.53 -17.37
N PRO A 242 10.37 4.23 -17.15
CA PRO A 242 10.53 5.62 -17.58
C PRO A 242 10.52 5.79 -19.09
N VAL A 243 11.02 4.81 -19.85
CA VAL A 243 11.01 4.80 -21.34
C VAL A 243 9.57 4.82 -21.85
N HIS A 244 8.67 4.16 -21.14
CA HIS A 244 7.24 4.15 -21.42
C HIS A 244 6.46 5.24 -20.67
N SER A 245 7.14 6.27 -20.15
CA SER A 245 6.57 7.39 -19.39
C SER A 245 5.75 6.97 -18.17
N PHE A 246 6.12 5.87 -17.52
CA PHE A 246 5.58 5.48 -16.22
C PHE A 246 6.53 5.92 -15.11
N ASN A 247 5.94 6.47 -14.03
CA ASN A 247 6.61 6.53 -12.74
C ASN A 247 6.55 5.12 -12.13
N ALA A 248 7.70 4.61 -11.70
CA ALA A 248 7.80 3.27 -11.13
C ALA A 248 6.86 3.10 -9.92
N ALA A 249 6.73 4.13 -9.08
CA ALA A 249 5.89 4.11 -7.87
C ALA A 249 4.38 4.03 -8.15
N GLU A 250 3.96 4.29 -9.39
CA GLU A 250 2.56 4.26 -9.82
C GLU A 250 2.19 2.96 -10.55
N LEU A 251 3.16 2.06 -10.75
CA LEU A 251 2.90 0.78 -11.40
C LEU A 251 2.01 -0.12 -10.54
N PRO A 252 1.06 -0.86 -11.14
CA PRO A 252 0.23 -1.81 -10.40
C PRO A 252 1.08 -2.77 -9.58
N TRP A 253 0.74 -2.92 -8.30
CA TRP A 253 1.37 -3.87 -7.38
C TRP A 253 2.86 -3.64 -7.15
N VAL A 254 3.37 -2.45 -7.44
CA VAL A 254 4.78 -2.11 -7.19
C VAL A 254 5.17 -2.25 -5.71
N SER A 255 4.23 -2.04 -4.79
CA SER A 255 4.41 -2.25 -3.36
C SER A 255 4.73 -3.71 -3.00
N GLU A 256 4.42 -4.68 -3.86
CA GLU A 256 4.75 -6.10 -3.63
C GLU A 256 6.20 -6.44 -3.99
N LEU A 257 6.90 -5.55 -4.70
CA LEU A 257 8.29 -5.78 -5.12
C LEU A 257 9.25 -5.75 -3.94
N GLU A 258 9.03 -4.85 -2.97
CA GLU A 258 9.83 -4.81 -1.73
C GLU A 258 9.69 -6.09 -0.92
N ASP A 259 8.47 -6.62 -0.81
CA ASP A 259 8.23 -7.91 -0.16
C ASP A 259 8.91 -9.07 -0.89
N ARG A 260 9.15 -8.92 -2.20
CA ARG A 260 9.86 -9.92 -3.02
C ARG A 260 11.37 -9.81 -2.89
N LEU A 261 11.94 -8.60 -2.93
CA LEU A 261 13.32 -8.36 -2.56
C LEU A 261 13.61 -8.90 -1.16
N HIS A 262 12.71 -8.66 -0.19
CA HIS A 262 12.88 -9.16 1.16
C HIS A 262 12.94 -10.70 1.20
N ARG A 263 12.10 -11.40 0.43
CA ARG A 263 12.19 -12.87 0.31
C ARG A 263 13.53 -13.34 -0.28
N HIS A 264 14.05 -12.65 -1.28
CA HIS A 264 15.38 -12.96 -1.83
C HIS A 264 16.49 -12.71 -0.81
N MET A 265 16.41 -11.62 -0.05
CA MET A 265 17.37 -11.33 1.03
C MET A 265 17.30 -12.36 2.17
N GLU A 266 16.12 -12.85 2.54
CA GLU A 266 16.01 -13.95 3.51
C GLU A 266 16.62 -15.25 2.97
N SER A 267 16.41 -15.57 1.69
CA SER A 267 17.08 -16.73 1.06
C SER A 267 18.62 -16.60 1.08
N VAL A 268 19.15 -15.37 0.94
CA VAL A 268 20.58 -15.11 1.10
C VAL A 268 21.02 -15.33 2.55
N VAL A 269 20.25 -14.93 3.54
CA VAL A 269 20.58 -15.18 4.95
C VAL A 269 20.58 -16.69 5.27
N GLU A 270 19.64 -17.45 4.71
CA GLU A 270 19.56 -18.91 4.88
C GLU A 270 20.71 -19.65 4.16
N ALA A 271 21.09 -19.17 2.98
CA ALA A 271 22.19 -19.71 2.16
C ALA A 271 23.25 -18.63 1.87
N PRO A 272 24.07 -18.22 2.87
CA PRO A 272 24.90 -17.01 2.83
C PRO A 272 26.06 -17.05 1.84
N ILE A 273 26.29 -18.18 1.18
CA ILE A 273 27.33 -18.40 0.18
C ILE A 273 26.76 -18.82 -1.18
N ASP A 274 25.44 -18.88 -1.34
CA ASP A 274 24.83 -19.15 -2.64
C ASP A 274 24.98 -17.95 -3.57
N GLY A 275 25.92 -18.05 -4.51
CA GLY A 275 26.19 -16.98 -5.47
C GLY A 275 24.99 -16.64 -6.36
N ALA A 276 24.11 -17.60 -6.66
CA ALA A 276 22.94 -17.36 -7.47
C ALA A 276 21.87 -16.55 -6.71
N GLY A 277 21.55 -16.96 -5.48
CA GLY A 277 20.65 -16.23 -4.58
C GLY A 277 21.16 -14.83 -4.25
N ILE A 278 22.47 -14.69 -3.96
CA ILE A 278 23.10 -13.38 -3.72
C ILE A 278 22.96 -12.48 -4.95
N SER A 279 23.32 -12.98 -6.13
CA SER A 279 23.20 -12.21 -7.36
C SER A 279 21.75 -11.78 -7.63
N GLN A 280 20.78 -12.67 -7.43
CA GLN A 280 19.37 -12.35 -7.59
C GLN A 280 18.92 -11.24 -6.63
N ALA A 281 19.25 -11.36 -5.35
CA ALA A 281 18.88 -10.39 -4.32
C ALA A 281 19.49 -9.00 -4.59
N LEU A 282 20.76 -8.96 -5.02
CA LEU A 282 21.42 -7.71 -5.39
C LEU A 282 20.78 -7.05 -6.62
N ARG A 283 20.42 -7.82 -7.65
CA ARG A 283 19.70 -7.26 -8.82
C ARG A 283 18.36 -6.63 -8.42
N TRP A 284 17.63 -7.26 -7.51
CA TRP A 284 16.39 -6.70 -6.97
C TRP A 284 16.64 -5.45 -6.13
N LEU A 285 17.69 -5.45 -5.31
CA LEU A 285 18.06 -4.31 -4.49
C LEU A 285 18.39 -3.10 -5.37
N ASP A 286 19.24 -3.30 -6.38
CA ASP A 286 19.65 -2.27 -7.33
C ASP A 286 18.45 -1.71 -8.08
N ALA A 287 17.61 -2.57 -8.65
CA ALA A 287 16.47 -2.14 -9.44
C ALA A 287 15.46 -1.32 -8.63
N LEU A 288 15.19 -1.70 -7.37
CA LEU A 288 14.28 -0.95 -6.49
C LEU A 288 14.92 0.34 -5.99
N TRP A 289 16.22 0.33 -5.73
CA TRP A 289 16.96 1.53 -5.33
C TRP A 289 16.97 2.58 -6.44
N ASP A 290 17.34 2.18 -7.65
CA ASP A 290 17.41 3.06 -8.82
C ASP A 290 16.04 3.60 -9.23
N SER A 291 14.99 2.83 -8.96
CA SER A 291 13.60 3.24 -9.21
C SER A 291 12.99 4.10 -8.10
N GLY A 292 13.75 4.38 -7.03
CA GLY A 292 13.27 5.15 -5.88
C GLY A 292 12.15 4.46 -5.10
N LEU A 293 12.03 3.14 -5.22
CA LEU A 293 10.94 2.34 -4.65
C LEU A 293 11.21 1.80 -3.25
N LEU A 294 12.43 1.98 -2.74
CA LEU A 294 12.81 1.53 -1.41
C LEU A 294 12.32 2.50 -0.33
N ALA A 295 11.17 2.17 0.27
CA ALA A 295 10.60 2.84 1.44
C ALA A 295 10.90 2.02 2.71
N GLY A 296 11.56 2.62 3.70
CA GLY A 296 11.80 1.96 4.99
C GLY A 296 12.82 0.82 4.92
N THR A 297 14.09 1.18 4.69
CA THR A 297 15.26 0.29 4.57
C THR A 297 15.58 -0.58 5.80
N TRP A 298 14.80 -0.48 6.88
CA TRP A 298 15.04 -1.18 8.14
C TRP A 298 14.99 -2.72 7.98
N ARG A 299 14.11 -3.27 7.12
CA ARG A 299 14.08 -4.72 6.79
C ARG A 299 15.35 -5.19 6.10
N LEU A 300 15.89 -4.35 5.21
CA LEU A 300 17.13 -4.64 4.48
C LEU A 300 18.35 -4.54 5.40
N ARG A 301 18.33 -3.60 6.35
CA ARG A 301 19.37 -3.46 7.39
C ARG A 301 19.39 -4.66 8.33
N ASP A 302 18.23 -5.17 8.74
CA ASP A 302 18.12 -6.39 9.54
C ASP A 302 18.66 -7.61 8.80
N ALA A 303 18.22 -7.82 7.54
CA ALA A 303 18.70 -8.92 6.71
C ALA A 303 20.22 -8.82 6.45
N GLN A 304 20.76 -7.62 6.21
CA GLN A 304 22.21 -7.41 6.04
C GLN A 304 22.98 -7.73 7.32
N SER A 305 22.48 -7.31 8.49
CA SER A 305 23.14 -7.58 9.78
C SER A 305 23.18 -9.09 10.06
N ARG A 306 22.08 -9.81 9.78
CA ARG A 306 21.99 -11.27 9.91
C ARG A 306 22.90 -11.98 8.89
N TRP A 307 22.99 -11.47 7.67
CA TRP A 307 23.92 -12.00 6.66
C TRP A 307 25.38 -11.81 7.07
N ALA A 308 25.74 -10.65 7.62
CA ALA A 308 27.09 -10.38 8.13
C ALA A 308 27.46 -11.32 9.27
N ALA A 309 26.55 -11.53 10.23
CA ALA A 309 26.74 -12.50 11.33
C ALA A 309 26.91 -13.94 10.81
N ALA A 310 26.16 -14.34 9.77
CA ALA A 310 26.29 -15.67 9.16
C ALA A 310 27.63 -15.89 8.43
N LEU A 311 28.32 -14.80 8.09
CA LEU A 311 29.64 -14.79 7.45
C LEU A 311 30.79 -14.55 8.45
N GLU A 312 30.53 -14.27 9.73
CA GLU A 312 31.58 -14.08 10.74
C GLU A 312 32.48 -15.31 10.88
N GLY A 313 33.79 -15.08 11.04
CA GLY A 313 34.78 -16.14 11.15
C GLY A 313 35.09 -16.88 9.83
N ARG A 314 34.41 -16.55 8.73
CA ARG A 314 34.76 -17.05 7.40
C ARG A 314 35.90 -16.22 6.80
N GLY A 315 36.78 -16.88 6.04
CA GLY A 315 37.84 -16.21 5.30
C GLY A 315 37.29 -15.28 4.20
N PRO A 316 38.17 -14.51 3.51
CA PRO A 316 37.78 -13.62 2.42
C PRO A 316 36.95 -14.36 1.35
N SER A 317 35.81 -13.80 0.96
CA SER A 317 34.92 -14.40 -0.05
C SER A 317 34.06 -13.34 -0.73
N ALA A 318 33.62 -13.63 -1.96
CA ALA A 318 32.74 -12.75 -2.73
C ALA A 318 31.42 -12.45 -1.99
N ALA A 319 30.93 -13.38 -1.16
CA ALA A 319 29.76 -13.17 -0.32
C ALA A 319 30.01 -12.14 0.79
N LEU A 320 31.19 -12.14 1.40
CA LEU A 320 31.61 -11.16 2.40
C LEU A 320 31.70 -9.75 1.78
N ASP A 321 32.30 -9.66 0.60
CA ASP A 321 32.44 -8.39 -0.12
C ASP A 321 31.07 -7.83 -0.55
N ALA A 322 30.18 -8.70 -1.02
CA ALA A 322 28.80 -8.34 -1.35
C ALA A 322 28.01 -7.88 -0.10
N CYS A 323 28.14 -8.59 1.02
CA CYS A 323 27.50 -8.25 2.28
C CYS A 323 27.95 -6.88 2.83
N ARG A 324 29.25 -6.59 2.75
CA ARG A 324 29.82 -5.28 3.11
C ARG A 324 29.31 -4.18 2.18
N SER A 325 29.29 -4.42 0.87
CA SER A 325 28.78 -3.47 -0.13
C SER A 325 27.32 -3.08 0.17
N VAL A 326 26.46 -4.05 0.48
CA VAL A 326 25.07 -3.80 0.88
C VAL A 326 24.99 -3.00 2.18
N GLY A 327 25.82 -3.33 3.18
CA GLY A 327 25.89 -2.60 4.46
C GLY A 327 26.23 -1.13 4.27
N THR A 328 27.28 -0.84 3.49
CA THR A 328 27.70 0.53 3.15
C THR A 328 26.58 1.30 2.45
N ARG A 329 25.91 0.71 1.46
CA ARG A 329 24.78 1.34 0.76
C ARG A 329 23.60 1.65 1.68
N LEU A 330 23.36 0.80 2.67
CA LEU A 330 22.31 1.01 3.67
C LEU A 330 22.69 2.00 4.78
N GLY A 331 23.92 2.57 4.75
CA GLY A 331 24.42 3.50 5.77
C GLY A 331 24.76 2.81 7.10
N LEU A 332 25.03 1.51 7.08
CA LEU A 332 25.54 0.76 8.22
C LEU A 332 27.07 0.85 8.16
N ALA A 333 27.65 1.83 8.86
CA ALA A 333 29.10 1.96 8.98
C ALA A 333 29.67 0.78 9.79
N GLU A 334 30.89 0.33 9.45
CA GLU A 334 31.58 -0.80 10.11
C GLU A 334 31.84 -0.57 11.63
N ASP A 335 31.61 0.63 12.16
CA ASP A 335 31.86 1.02 13.55
C ASP A 335 30.59 1.39 14.34
N SER A 336 29.69 0.43 14.56
CA SER A 336 28.61 0.60 15.55
C SER A 336 28.52 -0.60 16.50
N ARG A 337 29.64 -0.88 17.18
CA ARG A 337 29.70 -1.73 18.38
C ARG A 337 29.28 -1.02 19.69
N GLU A 338 28.78 0.21 19.63
CA GLU A 338 28.62 1.05 20.84
C GLU A 338 27.20 1.38 21.31
N TYR A 339 26.14 0.80 20.73
CA TYR A 339 24.77 0.99 21.24
C TYR A 339 24.10 -0.34 21.59
N ILE A 340 24.71 -1.07 22.52
CA ILE A 340 24.01 -2.03 23.38
C ILE A 340 24.49 -1.79 24.81
N LEU A 341 23.76 -0.95 25.55
CA LEU A 341 23.55 -1.05 27.00
C LEU A 341 22.14 -0.53 27.33
#